data_AF-A0A7C3M8T3-F1
#
_entry.id   AF-A0A7C3M8T3-F1
#
_cell.length_a   1.000
_cell.length_b   1.000
_cell.length_c   1.000
_cell.angle_alpha   90.00
_cell.angle_beta   90.00
_cell.angle_gamma   90.00
#
_symmetry.space_group_name_H-M   'P 1'
#
loop_
_entity.id
_entity.type
_entity.pdbx_description
1 polymer ?
#
loop_
_entity_poly.entity_id
_entity_poly.type
_entity_poly.pdbx_seq_one_letter_code
_entity_poly.pdbx_strand_id
1 'polypeptide(L)'
;MEKQRLITIIITTALIGFVGYIIYSWWFASQRILKININGIEFGFRRDIREALKVEIENSSEIKKALWNPNLKKLTLVFVNSSDNILVKIQFFEITYKLAVAYQLKNRLMNISGEAIESYENLKGDESNVLIAVIPPYFTNHTRVWFKDWVVYIEGKDSKDLDLATIRFLLTVLNSTEFKS
;
A
#
# COMPACT_ATOMS: atom_id res chain seq x y z
N MET A 1 -8.67 5.73 60.89
CA MET A 1 -7.47 5.96 60.04
C MET A 1 -7.08 4.76 59.19
N GLU A 2 -7.09 3.52 59.70
CA GLU A 2 -6.67 2.33 58.91
C GLU A 2 -7.51 2.06 57.65
N LYS A 3 -8.85 2.17 57.74
CA LYS A 3 -9.72 1.98 56.56
C LYS A 3 -9.42 2.94 55.41
N GLN A 4 -9.10 4.20 55.72
CA GLN A 4 -8.74 5.19 54.69
C GLN A 4 -7.40 4.85 54.04
N ARG A 5 -6.40 4.39 54.81
CA ARG A 5 -5.11 3.93 54.26
C ARG A 5 -5.29 2.73 53.33
N LEU A 6 -6.14 1.77 53.72
CA LEU A 6 -6.44 0.60 52.90
C LEU A 6 -7.11 0.98 51.57
N ILE A 7 -8.10 1.88 51.60
CA ILE A 7 -8.80 2.37 50.40
C ILE A 7 -7.82 3.10 49.47
N THR A 8 -6.94 3.95 50.02
CA THR A 8 -5.92 4.65 49.22
C THR A 8 -4.99 3.65 48.54
N ILE A 9 -4.49 2.64 49.26
CA ILE A 9 -3.61 1.61 48.67
C ILE A 9 -4.31 0.88 47.52
N ILE A 10 -5.56 0.45 47.70
CA ILE A 10 -6.33 -0.25 46.67
C ILE A 10 -6.52 0.62 45.42
N ILE A 11 -6.91 1.88 45.60
CA ILE A 11 -7.10 2.82 44.47
C ILE A 11 -5.78 3.06 43.75
N THR A 12 -4.68 3.28 44.49
CA THR A 12 -3.36 3.50 43.90
C THR A 12 -2.89 2.27 43.12
N THR A 13 -3.07 1.06 43.65
CA THR A 13 -2.71 -0.18 42.95
C THR A 13 -3.56 -0.38 41.69
N ALA A 14 -4.87 -0.14 41.76
CA ALA A 14 -5.76 -0.23 40.60
C ALA A 14 -5.37 0.80 39.51
N LEU A 15 -5.03 2.02 39.91
CA LEU A 15 -4.60 3.08 39.00
C LEU A 15 -3.27 2.72 38.31
N ILE A 16 -2.29 2.21 39.06
CA ILE A 16 -1.01 1.76 38.49
C ILE A 16 -1.24 0.63 37.48
N GLY A 17 -2.09 -0.34 37.81
CA GLY A 17 -2.45 -1.43 36.90
C GLY A 17 -3.10 -0.91 35.61
N PHE A 18 -4.04 0.03 35.73
CA PHE A 18 -4.72 0.64 34.58
C PHE A 18 -3.75 1.43 33.69
N VAL A 19 -2.92 2.30 34.28
CA VAL A 19 -1.92 3.08 33.53
C VAL A 19 -0.90 2.15 32.86
N GLY A 20 -0.44 1.11 33.56
CA GLY A 20 0.44 0.09 33.00
C GLY A 20 -0.17 -0.63 31.80
N TYR A 21 -1.45 -1.00 31.88
CA TYR A 21 -2.20 -1.58 30.76
C TYR A 21 -2.28 -0.63 29.56
N ILE A 22 -2.59 0.66 29.79
CA ILE A 22 -2.64 1.66 28.72
C ILE A 22 -1.27 1.80 28.05
N ILE A 23 -0.18 1.94 28.81
CA ILE A 23 1.18 2.05 28.27
C ILE A 23 1.56 0.80 27.48
N TYR A 24 1.27 -0.38 28.01
CA TYR A 24 1.53 -1.66 27.35
C TYR A 24 0.76 -1.78 26.02
N SER A 25 -0.53 -1.42 26.02
CA SER A 25 -1.35 -1.43 24.82
C SER A 25 -0.85 -0.45 23.75
N TRP A 26 -0.38 0.74 24.17
CA TRP A 26 0.25 1.72 23.30
C TRP A 26 1.57 1.24 22.73
N TRP A 27 2.41 0.61 23.55
CA TRP A 27 3.69 0.05 23.10
C TRP A 27 3.50 -1.04 22.05
N PHE A 28 2.57 -1.99 22.27
CA PHE A 28 2.22 -3.00 21.28
C PHE A 28 1.60 -2.39 20.01
N ALA A 29 0.73 -1.39 20.15
CA ALA A 29 0.20 -0.65 19.01
C ALA A 29 1.31 0.10 18.23
N SER A 30 2.40 0.50 18.88
CA SER A 30 3.49 1.25 18.25
C SER A 30 4.46 0.40 17.41
N GLN A 31 4.45 -0.93 17.53
CA GLN A 31 5.36 -1.78 16.77
C GLN A 31 5.00 -1.81 15.29
N ARG A 32 5.91 -1.30 14.44
CA ARG A 32 5.68 -1.19 12.99
C ARG A 32 5.64 -2.57 12.35
N ILE A 33 4.59 -2.84 11.57
CA ILE A 33 4.51 -4.04 10.73
C ILE A 33 5.04 -3.68 9.35
N LEU A 34 6.23 -4.14 9.02
CA LEU A 34 6.93 -3.79 7.77
C LEU A 34 6.96 -4.91 6.75
N LYS A 35 6.48 -6.11 7.09
CA LYS A 35 6.60 -7.32 6.27
C LYS A 35 5.28 -8.08 6.23
N ILE A 36 4.99 -8.70 5.09
CA ILE A 36 3.93 -9.71 4.95
C ILE A 36 4.53 -10.98 4.34
N ASN A 37 3.96 -12.13 4.70
CA ASN A 37 4.29 -13.40 4.04
C ASN A 37 3.16 -13.77 3.09
N ILE A 38 3.49 -14.04 1.83
CA ILE A 38 2.55 -14.46 0.81
C ILE A 38 3.15 -15.66 0.10
N ASN A 39 2.47 -16.81 0.20
CA ASN A 39 2.91 -18.10 -0.38
C ASN A 39 4.36 -18.48 0.01
N GLY A 40 4.75 -18.22 1.26
CA GLY A 40 6.08 -18.53 1.77
C GLY A 40 7.16 -17.49 1.45
N ILE A 41 6.81 -16.41 0.74
CA ILE A 41 7.74 -15.33 0.39
C ILE A 41 7.43 -14.09 1.20
N GLU A 42 8.48 -13.53 1.79
CA GLU A 42 8.38 -12.32 2.59
C GLU A 42 8.54 -11.08 1.72
N PHE A 43 7.51 -10.21 1.74
CA PHE A 43 7.56 -8.91 1.11
C PHE A 43 7.72 -7.83 2.18
N GLY A 44 8.89 -7.16 2.17
CA GLY A 44 9.16 -6.00 3.02
C GLY A 44 8.73 -4.68 2.38
N PHE A 45 8.22 -3.76 3.18
CA PHE A 45 7.77 -2.42 2.80
C PHE A 45 8.51 -1.35 3.60
N ARG A 46 8.64 -0.15 3.02
CA ARG A 46 9.37 0.97 3.65
C ARG A 46 8.60 1.63 4.79
N ARG A 47 7.28 1.40 4.88
CA ARG A 47 6.39 1.99 5.90
C ARG A 47 5.51 0.94 6.56
N ASP A 48 4.89 1.34 7.65
CA ASP A 48 3.96 0.49 8.40
C ASP A 48 2.74 0.15 7.52
N ILE A 49 2.56 -1.14 7.29
CA ILE A 49 1.45 -1.71 6.54
C ILE A 49 0.11 -1.27 7.14
N ARG A 50 0.01 -1.13 8.47
CA ARG A 50 -1.23 -0.71 9.14
C ARG A 50 -1.62 0.71 8.80
N GLU A 51 -0.65 1.59 8.52
CA GLU A 51 -0.95 2.94 8.02
C GLU A 51 -1.41 2.87 6.57
N ALA A 52 -0.77 2.06 5.73
CA ALA A 52 -1.15 1.89 4.33
C ALA A 52 -2.57 1.32 4.19
N LEU A 53 -2.99 0.40 5.06
CA LEU A 53 -4.35 -0.15 5.05
C LEU A 53 -5.46 0.89 5.25
N LYS A 54 -5.13 2.08 5.82
CA LYS A 54 -6.07 3.19 6.00
C LYS A 54 -6.26 4.03 4.74
N VAL A 55 -5.40 3.88 3.73
CA VAL A 55 -5.52 4.60 2.46
C VAL A 55 -6.75 4.10 1.71
N GLU A 56 -7.54 5.05 1.21
CA GLU A 56 -8.73 4.80 0.44
C GLU A 56 -8.40 4.00 -0.83
N ILE A 57 -9.24 3.01 -1.11
CA ILE A 57 -9.14 2.23 -2.35
C ILE A 57 -10.51 2.06 -2.99
N GLU A 58 -10.66 2.64 -4.17
CA GLU A 58 -11.85 2.52 -5.00
C GLU A 58 -11.63 1.38 -6.01
N ASN A 59 -12.69 0.65 -6.34
CA ASN A 59 -12.66 -0.41 -7.37
C ASN A 59 -11.60 -1.50 -7.15
N SER A 60 -11.32 -1.85 -5.89
CA SER A 60 -10.28 -2.84 -5.55
C SER A 60 -10.45 -4.21 -6.23
N SER A 61 -11.70 -4.66 -6.45
CA SER A 61 -11.96 -5.90 -7.20
C SER A 61 -11.59 -5.78 -8.67
N GLU A 62 -11.77 -4.61 -9.28
CA GLU A 62 -11.45 -4.36 -10.69
C GLU A 62 -9.95 -4.26 -10.88
N ILE A 63 -9.23 -3.59 -9.97
CA ILE A 63 -7.75 -3.58 -9.92
C ILE A 63 -7.21 -5.01 -9.95
N LYS A 64 -7.73 -5.88 -9.06
CA LYS A 64 -7.31 -7.28 -8.99
C LYS A 64 -7.61 -8.03 -10.28
N LYS A 65 -8.83 -7.88 -10.82
CA LYS A 65 -9.25 -8.54 -12.07
C LYS A 65 -8.39 -8.09 -13.25
N ALA A 66 -8.08 -6.79 -13.35
CA ALA A 66 -7.28 -6.24 -14.42
C ALA A 66 -5.83 -6.76 -14.37
N LEU A 67 -5.20 -6.72 -13.20
CA LEU A 67 -3.80 -7.16 -13.03
C LEU A 67 -3.64 -8.68 -13.12
N TRP A 68 -4.61 -9.46 -12.64
CA TRP A 68 -4.55 -10.91 -12.76
C TRP A 68 -5.22 -11.45 -14.02
N ASN A 69 -5.66 -10.60 -14.93
CA ASN A 69 -6.28 -11.03 -16.19
C ASN A 69 -5.32 -11.94 -16.99
N PRO A 70 -5.74 -13.14 -17.43
CA PRO A 70 -4.93 -14.01 -18.28
C PRO A 70 -4.46 -13.37 -19.61
N ASN A 71 -5.25 -12.45 -20.15
CA ASN A 71 -4.97 -11.74 -21.41
C ASN A 71 -3.96 -10.59 -21.23
N LEU A 72 -3.62 -10.23 -19.99
CA LEU A 72 -2.65 -9.19 -19.69
C LEU A 72 -1.24 -9.62 -20.14
N LYS A 73 -0.63 -8.83 -21.02
CA LYS A 73 0.72 -9.08 -21.58
C LYS A 73 1.75 -8.07 -21.08
N LYS A 74 1.30 -6.85 -20.75
CA LYS A 74 2.16 -5.73 -20.41
C LYS A 74 1.59 -4.94 -19.24
N LEU A 75 2.47 -4.45 -18.37
CA LEU A 75 2.20 -3.37 -17.44
C LEU A 75 3.05 -2.17 -17.82
N THR A 76 2.42 -1.01 -17.97
CA THR A 76 3.13 0.23 -18.23
C THR A 76 2.97 1.17 -17.05
N LEU A 77 4.05 1.46 -16.34
CA LEU A 77 4.06 2.46 -15.29
C LEU A 77 4.25 3.83 -15.96
N VAL A 78 3.29 4.73 -15.77
CA VAL A 78 3.28 6.04 -16.41
C VAL A 78 3.50 7.17 -15.41
N PHE A 79 4.24 8.19 -15.82
CA PHE A 79 4.52 9.36 -15.00
C PHE A 79 4.67 10.64 -15.82
N VAL A 80 4.26 11.76 -15.24
CA VAL A 80 4.54 13.10 -15.79
C VAL A 80 5.83 13.62 -15.18
N ASN A 81 6.74 14.12 -16.03
CA ASN A 81 8.00 14.72 -15.59
C ASN A 81 7.75 15.92 -14.65
N SER A 82 8.32 15.87 -13.45
CA SER A 82 8.19 16.93 -12.45
C SER A 82 9.40 16.99 -11.50
N SER A 83 9.38 17.93 -10.55
CA SER A 83 10.35 17.97 -9.46
C SER A 83 10.33 16.71 -8.57
N ASP A 84 9.21 15.98 -8.56
CA ASP A 84 9.01 14.78 -7.73
C ASP A 84 9.46 13.48 -8.42
N ASN A 85 10.19 13.58 -9.54
CA ASN A 85 10.66 12.41 -10.32
C ASN A 85 11.43 11.37 -9.48
N ILE A 86 12.20 11.81 -8.46
CA ILE A 86 12.91 10.89 -7.57
C ILE A 86 11.91 10.06 -6.75
N LEU A 87 10.88 10.69 -6.21
CA LEU A 87 9.84 10.03 -5.43
C LEU A 87 9.09 9.00 -6.30
N VAL A 88 8.73 9.37 -7.53
CA VAL A 88 8.06 8.48 -8.48
C VAL A 88 8.94 7.26 -8.81
N LYS A 89 10.24 7.46 -9.08
CA LYS A 89 11.18 6.36 -9.36
C LYS A 89 11.26 5.34 -8.23
N ILE A 90 11.22 5.82 -6.98
CA ILE A 90 11.23 4.99 -5.77
C ILE A 90 9.96 4.12 -5.69
N GLN A 91 8.80 4.66 -6.10
CA GLN A 91 7.55 3.88 -6.18
C GLN A 91 7.57 2.89 -7.36
N PHE A 92 8.07 3.31 -8.51
CA PHE A 92 8.21 2.46 -9.69
C PHE A 92 9.06 1.23 -9.41
N PHE A 93 10.20 1.42 -8.75
CA PHE A 93 11.07 0.32 -8.34
C PHE A 93 10.33 -0.69 -7.45
N GLU A 94 9.61 -0.19 -6.44
CA GLU A 94 8.89 -1.05 -5.50
C GLU A 94 7.75 -1.84 -6.18
N ILE A 95 6.96 -1.16 -7.03
CA ILE A 95 5.88 -1.77 -7.80
C ILE A 95 6.45 -2.84 -8.73
N THR A 96 7.47 -2.50 -9.51
CA THR A 96 8.07 -3.37 -10.52
C THR A 96 8.64 -4.63 -9.88
N TYR A 97 9.47 -4.47 -8.85
CA TYR A 97 10.10 -5.59 -8.17
C TYR A 97 9.06 -6.55 -7.57
N LYS A 98 8.10 -6.04 -6.79
CA LYS A 98 7.14 -6.89 -6.10
C LYS A 98 6.15 -7.57 -7.04
N LEU A 99 5.66 -6.85 -8.06
CA LEU A 99 4.78 -7.45 -9.06
C LEU A 99 5.51 -8.48 -9.92
N ALA A 100 6.75 -8.21 -10.34
CA ALA A 100 7.54 -9.18 -11.10
C ALA A 100 7.70 -10.51 -10.34
N VAL A 101 8.06 -10.44 -9.04
CA VAL A 101 8.11 -11.63 -8.17
C VAL A 101 6.74 -12.32 -8.10
N ALA A 102 5.67 -11.56 -7.87
CA ALA A 102 4.33 -12.14 -7.76
C ALA A 102 3.86 -12.86 -9.04
N TYR A 103 4.13 -12.30 -10.23
CA TYR A 103 3.84 -12.95 -11.50
C TYR A 103 4.70 -14.19 -11.73
N GLN A 104 5.99 -14.12 -11.40
CA GLN A 104 6.90 -15.25 -11.53
C GLN A 104 6.44 -16.44 -10.67
N LEU A 105 5.92 -16.20 -9.46
CA LEU A 105 5.36 -17.25 -8.59
C LEU A 105 4.13 -17.94 -9.16
N LYS A 106 3.45 -17.31 -10.12
CA LYS A 106 2.33 -17.89 -10.87
C LYS A 106 2.77 -18.39 -12.24
N ASN A 107 4.07 -18.57 -12.47
CA ASN A 107 4.66 -18.95 -13.76
C ASN A 107 4.26 -18.04 -14.93
N ARG A 108 4.05 -16.74 -14.64
CA ARG A 108 3.75 -15.72 -15.64
C ARG A 108 4.95 -14.81 -15.81
N LEU A 109 5.46 -14.70 -17.04
CA LEU A 109 6.44 -13.67 -17.39
C LEU A 109 5.68 -12.41 -17.83
N MET A 110 5.78 -11.36 -17.03
CA MET A 110 5.11 -10.09 -17.30
C MET A 110 6.12 -9.07 -17.82
N ASN A 111 5.79 -8.39 -18.91
CA ASN A 111 6.60 -7.25 -19.37
C ASN A 111 6.18 -6.00 -18.59
N ILE A 112 7.05 -5.52 -17.71
CA ILE A 112 6.82 -4.30 -16.91
C ILE A 112 7.77 -3.21 -17.43
N SER A 113 7.22 -2.12 -17.93
CA SER A 113 7.99 -0.99 -18.49
C SER A 113 7.54 0.34 -17.89
N GLY A 114 8.41 1.35 -17.94
CA GLY A 114 8.08 2.73 -17.57
C GLY A 114 7.98 3.64 -18.80
N GLU A 115 7.06 4.59 -18.77
CA GLU A 115 6.84 5.56 -19.86
C GLU A 115 6.57 6.96 -19.29
N ALA A 116 7.24 7.97 -19.83
CA ALA A 116 6.96 9.36 -19.52
C ALA A 116 5.81 9.86 -20.39
N ILE A 117 4.85 10.54 -19.78
CA ILE A 117 3.67 11.11 -20.43
C ILE A 117 3.61 12.61 -20.20
N GLU A 118 2.88 13.32 -21.05
CA GLU A 118 2.72 14.78 -20.94
C GLU A 118 1.71 15.16 -19.86
N SER A 119 0.66 14.37 -19.67
CA SER A 119 -0.43 14.63 -18.71
C SER A 119 -1.10 13.34 -18.26
N TYR A 120 -1.63 13.34 -17.03
CA TYR A 120 -2.49 12.25 -16.51
C TYR A 120 -3.93 12.31 -17.05
N GLU A 121 -4.28 13.35 -17.81
CA GLU A 121 -5.60 13.48 -18.41
C GLU A 121 -5.82 12.47 -19.53
N ASN A 122 -7.02 11.87 -19.56
CA ASN A 122 -7.47 10.95 -20.62
C ASN A 122 -6.57 9.70 -20.81
N LEU A 123 -5.85 9.27 -19.78
CA LEU A 123 -5.14 8.00 -19.83
C LEU A 123 -6.11 6.84 -20.02
N LYS A 124 -5.78 5.98 -20.98
CA LYS A 124 -6.58 4.81 -21.32
C LYS A 124 -5.66 3.64 -21.63
N GLY A 125 -5.80 2.58 -20.86
CA GLY A 125 -5.18 1.28 -21.15
C GLY A 125 -6.14 0.37 -21.91
N ASP A 126 -5.77 -0.90 -21.97
CA ASP A 126 -6.64 -1.96 -22.44
C ASP A 126 -6.38 -3.28 -21.68
N GLU A 127 -7.13 -4.31 -22.03
CA GLU A 127 -7.03 -5.63 -21.38
C GLU A 127 -5.64 -6.27 -21.49
N SER A 128 -4.89 -5.95 -22.54
CA SER A 128 -3.54 -6.46 -22.79
C SER A 128 -2.44 -5.60 -22.16
N ASN A 129 -2.74 -4.31 -21.90
CA ASN A 129 -1.83 -3.33 -21.32
C ASN A 129 -2.52 -2.46 -20.27
N VAL A 130 -2.38 -2.85 -19.00
CA VAL A 130 -2.81 -2.03 -17.86
C VAL A 130 -1.78 -0.94 -17.60
N LEU A 131 -2.25 0.29 -17.47
CA LEU A 131 -1.42 1.42 -17.04
C LEU A 131 -1.44 1.54 -15.53
N ILE A 132 -0.30 1.86 -14.93
CA ILE A 132 -0.20 2.22 -13.50
C ILE A 132 0.34 3.65 -13.44
N ALA A 133 -0.52 4.61 -13.17
CA ALA A 133 -0.19 6.01 -13.02
C ALA A 133 0.16 6.32 -11.56
N VAL A 134 1.42 6.70 -11.32
CA VAL A 134 1.86 7.16 -9.99
C VAL A 134 1.86 8.68 -9.99
N ILE A 135 0.90 9.28 -9.29
CA ILE A 135 0.64 10.71 -9.30
C ILE A 135 1.26 11.34 -8.04
N PRO A 136 2.38 12.06 -8.14
CA PRO A 136 3.05 12.66 -7.00
C PRO A 136 2.32 13.92 -6.48
N PRO A 137 2.72 14.44 -5.30
CA PRO A 137 2.06 15.55 -4.61
C PRO A 137 1.87 16.81 -5.46
N TYR A 138 2.79 17.07 -6.39
CA TYR A 138 2.67 18.20 -7.31
C TYR A 138 1.36 18.22 -8.12
N PHE A 139 0.75 17.06 -8.39
CA PHE A 139 -0.43 16.94 -9.26
C PHE A 139 -1.72 16.56 -8.52
N THR A 140 -1.67 16.32 -7.20
CA THR A 140 -2.85 15.88 -6.45
C THR A 140 -2.77 16.31 -4.99
N ASN A 141 -3.94 16.60 -4.41
CA ASN A 141 -4.13 16.83 -2.98
C ASN A 141 -4.82 15.63 -2.28
N HIS A 142 -4.97 14.51 -2.98
CA HIS A 142 -5.61 13.30 -2.48
C HIS A 142 -4.60 12.19 -2.17
N THR A 143 -5.00 11.27 -1.30
CA THR A 143 -4.25 10.04 -1.01
C THR A 143 -5.19 8.86 -1.17
N ARG A 144 -5.12 8.22 -2.33
CA ARG A 144 -6.03 7.11 -2.69
C ARG A 144 -5.47 6.27 -3.82
N VAL A 145 -6.05 5.08 -3.97
CA VAL A 145 -5.82 4.19 -5.10
C VAL A 145 -7.15 3.92 -5.78
N TRP A 146 -7.23 4.08 -7.09
CA TRP A 146 -8.47 3.85 -7.82
C TRP A 146 -8.22 3.32 -9.23
N PHE A 147 -9.28 2.83 -9.87
CA PHE A 147 -9.19 2.22 -11.19
C PHE A 147 -10.26 2.75 -12.12
N LYS A 148 -9.86 3.06 -13.35
CA LYS A 148 -10.74 3.49 -14.44
C LYS A 148 -10.04 3.27 -15.78
N ASP A 149 -10.79 2.84 -16.80
CA ASP A 149 -10.30 2.73 -18.19
C ASP A 149 -8.98 1.95 -18.33
N TRP A 150 -8.83 0.83 -17.59
CA TRP A 150 -7.61 0.01 -17.53
C TRP A 150 -6.36 0.74 -17.00
N VAL A 151 -6.59 1.79 -16.22
CA VAL A 151 -5.55 2.56 -15.53
C VAL A 151 -5.76 2.44 -14.04
N VAL A 152 -4.72 2.03 -13.32
CA VAL A 152 -4.64 2.13 -11.86
C VAL A 152 -3.97 3.45 -11.52
N TYR A 153 -4.68 4.30 -10.78
CA TYR A 153 -4.16 5.57 -10.30
C TYR A 153 -3.73 5.43 -8.84
N ILE A 154 -2.51 5.85 -8.54
CA ILE A 154 -1.91 5.86 -7.20
C ILE A 154 -1.56 7.30 -6.87
N GLU A 155 -2.38 7.94 -6.04
CA GLU A 155 -2.27 9.35 -5.67
C GLU A 155 -1.74 9.50 -4.25
N GLY A 156 -0.89 10.50 -4.03
CA GLY A 156 -0.46 10.88 -2.68
C GLY A 156 -0.24 12.38 -2.58
N LYS A 157 -0.87 13.01 -1.58
CA LYS A 157 -0.78 14.46 -1.32
C LYS A 157 0.55 14.93 -0.74
N ASP A 158 1.38 13.99 -0.27
CA ASP A 158 2.75 14.22 0.14
C ASP A 158 3.60 12.96 -0.10
N SER A 159 4.92 13.06 0.14
CA SER A 159 5.85 11.95 -0.08
C SER A 159 5.56 10.71 0.75
N LYS A 160 5.10 10.89 2.00
CA LYS A 160 4.75 9.78 2.88
C LYS A 160 3.49 9.10 2.36
N ASP A 161 2.49 9.89 1.98
CA ASP A 161 1.20 9.41 1.55
C ASP A 161 1.28 8.68 0.20
N LEU A 162 2.14 9.11 -0.71
CA LEU A 162 2.38 8.37 -1.96
C LEU A 162 3.02 7.00 -1.70
N ASP A 163 3.93 6.91 -0.73
CA ASP A 163 4.52 5.64 -0.28
C ASP A 163 3.43 4.74 0.32
N LEU A 164 2.58 5.27 1.19
CA LEU A 164 1.45 4.53 1.77
C LEU A 164 0.43 4.07 0.71
N ALA A 165 0.10 4.91 -0.27
CA ALA A 165 -0.80 4.56 -1.38
C ALA A 165 -0.19 3.46 -2.27
N THR A 166 1.11 3.53 -2.55
CA THR A 166 1.84 2.49 -3.29
C THR A 166 1.82 1.16 -2.53
N ILE A 167 2.05 1.19 -1.22
CA ILE A 167 1.96 0.00 -0.36
C ILE A 167 0.52 -0.54 -0.35
N ARG A 168 -0.49 0.32 -0.24
CA ARG A 168 -1.91 -0.08 -0.27
C ARG A 168 -2.29 -0.78 -1.56
N PHE A 169 -1.85 -0.23 -2.69
CA PHE A 169 -1.99 -0.85 -4.01
C PHE A 169 -1.36 -2.25 -4.03
N LEU A 170 -0.09 -2.36 -3.63
CA LEU A 170 0.63 -3.62 -3.62
C LEU A 170 -0.01 -4.65 -2.70
N LEU A 171 -0.41 -4.27 -1.49
CA LEU A 171 -1.14 -5.15 -0.58
C LEU A 171 -2.43 -5.66 -1.21
N THR A 172 -3.14 -4.82 -1.96
CA THR A 172 -4.38 -5.23 -2.63
C THR A 172 -4.12 -6.31 -3.68
N VAL A 173 -3.06 -6.16 -4.48
CA VAL A 173 -2.75 -7.07 -5.59
C VAL A 173 -2.06 -8.34 -5.10
N LEU A 174 -1.16 -8.22 -4.12
CA LEU A 174 -0.42 -9.35 -3.58
C LEU A 174 -1.31 -10.23 -2.69
N ASN A 175 -2.19 -9.63 -1.87
CA ASN A 175 -3.11 -10.39 -1.01
C ASN A 175 -4.21 -11.11 -1.80
N SER A 176 -4.42 -10.79 -3.08
CA SER A 176 -5.30 -11.58 -3.95
C SER A 176 -4.63 -12.82 -4.54
N THR A 177 -3.39 -13.13 -4.18
CA THR A 177 -2.74 -14.39 -4.59
C THR A 177 -3.20 -15.60 -3.77
N GLU A 178 -3.94 -15.36 -2.68
CA GLU A 178 -4.74 -16.36 -1.96
C GLU A 178 -6.09 -16.59 -2.68
N PHE A 179 -6.06 -17.22 -3.85
CA PHE A 179 -7.24 -17.91 -4.35
C PHE A 179 -6.88 -19.34 -4.70
N LYS A 180 -7.53 -20.22 -3.93
CA LYS A 180 -7.56 -21.68 -3.91
C LYS A 180 -7.25 -22.36 -5.25
N SER A 181 -6.35 -23.35 -5.19
CA SER A 181 -6.42 -24.55 -6.03
C SER A 181 -7.70 -25.32 -5.74
#